data_AF-A0A0S8FX47-F1
#
_entry.id   AF-A0A0S8FX47-F1
#
_cell.length_a   1.000
_cell.length_b   1.000
_cell.length_c   1.000
_cell.angle_alpha   90.00
_cell.angle_beta   90.00
_cell.angle_gamma   90.00
#
_symmetry.space_group_name_H-M   'P 1'
#
loop_
_entity.id
_entity.type
_entity.pdbx_description
1 polymer ?
#
loop_
_entity_poly.entity_id
_entity_poly.type
_entity_poly.pdbx_seq_one_letter_code
_entity_poly.pdbx_strand_id
1 'polypeptide(L)'
;MFSPGGFLVRAVLIGTAFLACHLLGLREYTTVMSGSAPGGDRLHAVHTVLGTAYALFYFGSTVAAPVLVIAAGLWWAAGWASRRAVR
;
A
#
# COMPACT_ATOMS: atom_id res chain seq x y z
N MET A 1 3.79 -6.17 -15.92
CA MET A 1 3.59 -7.58 -16.33
C MET A 1 2.58 -8.20 -15.39
N PHE A 2 1.57 -8.90 -15.92
CA PHE A 2 0.58 -9.64 -15.13
C PHE A 2 1.10 -11.06 -14.90
N SER A 3 1.64 -11.30 -13.71
CA SER A 3 2.13 -12.61 -13.29
C SER A 3 2.06 -12.70 -11.77
N PRO A 4 2.00 -13.91 -11.17
CA PRO A 4 2.00 -14.07 -9.72
C PRO A 4 3.17 -13.34 -9.05
N GLY A 5 4.39 -13.50 -9.59
CA GLY A 5 5.57 -12.81 -9.10
C GLY A 5 5.47 -11.29 -9.25
N GLY A 6 4.93 -10.80 -10.36
CA GLY A 6 4.75 -9.36 -10.59
C GLY A 6 3.78 -8.71 -9.59
N PHE A 7 2.72 -9.41 -9.19
CA PHE A 7 1.80 -8.95 -8.15
C PHE A 7 2.45 -8.93 -6.77
N LEU A 8 3.20 -9.97 -6.40
CA LEU A 8 3.92 -10.04 -5.13
C LEU A 8 4.98 -8.94 -5.00
N VAL A 9 5.79 -8.71 -6.04
CA VAL A 9 6.80 -7.63 -6.03
C VAL A 9 6.14 -6.28 -5.78
N ARG A 10 5.01 -5.98 -6.44
CA ARG A 10 4.28 -4.72 -6.23
C ARG A 10 3.70 -4.62 -4.81
N ALA A 11 3.16 -5.71 -4.27
CA ALA A 11 2.66 -5.75 -2.89
C ALA A 11 3.79 -5.45 -1.88
N VAL A 12 4.98 -6.05 -2.09
CA VAL A 12 6.17 -5.80 -1.26
C VAL A 12 6.65 -4.35 -1.41
N LEU A 13 6.70 -3.79 -2.62
CA LEU A 13 7.09 -2.40 -2.83
C LEU A 13 6.14 -1.42 -2.12
N ILE A 14 4.83 -1.66 -2.19
CA ILE A 14 3.84 -0.83 -1.48
C ILE A 14 4.03 -0.96 0.03
N GLY A 15 4.15 -2.18 0.56
CA GLY A 15 4.33 -2.42 1.99
C GLY A 15 5.63 -1.83 2.54
N THR A 16 6.74 -1.95 1.80
CA THR A 16 8.04 -1.38 2.19
C THR A 16 8.05 0.15 2.13
N ALA A 17 7.43 0.75 1.11
CA ALA A 17 7.26 2.21 1.04
C ALA A 17 6.43 2.73 2.21
N PHE A 18 5.31 2.07 2.53
CA PHE A 18 4.50 2.42 3.70
C PHE A 18 5.28 2.27 5.01
N LEU A 19 6.01 1.16 5.17
CA LEU A 19 6.85 0.92 6.35
C LEU A 19 7.89 2.03 6.52
N ALA A 20 8.56 2.44 5.43
CA ALA A 20 9.50 3.56 5.48
C ALA A 20 8.83 4.85 5.94
N CYS A 21 7.67 5.21 5.38
CA CYS A 21 6.89 6.37 5.83
C CYS A 21 6.51 6.27 7.32
N HIS A 22 6.13 5.08 7.78
CA HIS A 22 5.75 4.85 9.17
C HIS A 22 6.91 5.02 10.15
N LEU A 23 8.08 4.48 9.80
CA LEU A 23 9.31 4.60 10.60
C LEU A 23 9.86 6.02 10.62
N LEU A 24 9.70 6.77 9.53
CA LEU A 24 10.03 8.20 9.45
C LEU A 24 9.06 9.10 10.23
N GLY A 25 8.05 8.54 10.90
CA GLY A 25 7.12 9.30 11.74
C GLY A 25 6.04 10.07 10.98
N LEU A 26 5.88 9.84 9.66
CA LEU A 26 4.92 10.61 8.84
C LEU A 26 3.46 10.44 9.30
N ARG A 27 3.18 9.42 10.14
CA ARG A 27 1.88 9.22 10.79
C ARG A 27 1.42 10.43 11.61
N GLU A 28 2.33 11.26 12.11
CA GLU A 28 2.01 12.45 12.89
C GLU A 28 1.31 13.52 12.05
N TYR A 29 1.57 13.55 10.74
CA TYR A 29 0.91 14.44 9.78
C TYR A 29 -0.49 13.95 9.39
N THR A 30 -1.01 12.84 9.93
CA THR A 30 -2.39 12.40 9.64
C THR A 30 -3.46 13.33 10.20
N THR A 31 -3.10 14.20 11.15
CA THR A 31 -3.94 15.28 11.69
C THR A 31 -4.47 16.22 10.61
N VAL A 32 -3.80 16.31 9.45
CA VAL A 32 -4.30 17.09 8.31
C VAL A 32 -5.65 16.59 7.79
N MET A 33 -5.99 15.32 7.99
CA MET A 33 -7.32 14.78 7.65
C MET A 33 -8.43 15.38 8.51
N SER A 34 -8.09 15.92 9.68
CA SER A 34 -9.00 16.65 10.57
C SER A 34 -8.86 18.17 10.44
N GLY A 35 -8.05 18.66 9.49
CA GLY A 35 -7.84 20.09 9.23
C GLY A 35 -6.83 20.77 10.17
N SER A 36 -6.04 20.01 10.93
CA SER A 36 -5.04 20.56 11.87
C SER A 36 -3.62 20.17 11.50
N ALA A 37 -2.63 20.95 11.95
CA ALA A 37 -1.21 20.60 11.82
C ALA A 37 -0.74 19.75 13.01
N PRO A 38 0.33 18.95 12.85
CA PRO A 38 1.06 18.41 14.00
C PRO A 38 1.48 19.56 14.93
N GLY A 39 1.28 19.39 16.24
CA GLY A 39 1.60 20.41 17.25
C GLY A 39 0.56 21.52 17.43
N GLY A 40 -0.54 21.53 16.67
CA GLY A 40 -1.63 22.50 16.86
C GLY A 40 -1.42 23.86 16.16
N ASP A 41 -0.34 24.01 15.39
CA ASP A 41 -0.07 25.20 14.59
C ASP A 41 -0.96 25.31 13.35
N ARG A 42 -0.83 26.41 12.60
CA ARG A 42 -1.50 26.59 11.31
C ARG A 42 -1.05 25.51 10.31
N LEU A 43 -2.01 24.98 9.56
CA LEU A 43 -1.77 24.02 8.51
C LEU A 43 -0.87 24.61 7.41
N HIS A 44 0.28 24.00 7.19
CA HIS A 44 1.21 24.35 6.12
C HIS A 44 1.15 23.33 4.98
N ALA A 45 1.42 23.78 3.75
CA ALA A 45 1.37 22.94 2.55
C ALA A 45 2.22 21.65 2.67
N VAL A 46 3.40 21.75 3.30
CA VAL A 46 4.27 20.58 3.54
C VAL A 46 3.59 19.54 4.44
N HIS A 47 2.90 19.96 5.50
CA HIS A 47 2.18 19.05 6.40
C HIS A 47 1.07 18.31 5.65
N THR A 48 0.32 19.03 4.81
CA THR A 48 -0.72 18.44 3.97
C THR A 48 -0.14 17.40 3.02
N VAL A 49 0.94 17.74 2.30
CA VAL A 49 1.56 16.80 1.36
C VAL A 49 2.07 15.54 2.06
N LEU A 50 2.76 15.67 3.20
CA LEU A 50 3.29 14.54 3.95
C LEU A 50 2.17 13.65 4.53
N GLY A 51 1.14 14.26 5.11
CA GLY A 51 -0.02 13.54 5.66
C GLY A 51 -0.82 12.83 4.57
N THR A 52 -1.06 13.48 3.44
CA THR A 52 -1.73 12.87 2.28
C THR A 52 -0.89 11.74 1.69
N ALA A 53 0.42 11.91 1.54
CA ALA A 53 1.32 10.85 1.07
C ALA A 53 1.27 9.63 2.01
N TYR A 54 1.33 9.85 3.33
CA TYR A 54 1.20 8.79 4.31
C TYR A 54 -0.14 8.06 4.20
N ALA A 55 -1.25 8.80 4.06
CA ALA A 55 -2.57 8.22 3.88
C ALA A 55 -2.65 7.37 2.60
N LEU A 56 -2.09 7.83 1.48
CA LEU A 56 -2.04 7.07 0.23
C LEU A 56 -1.25 5.77 0.39
N PHE A 57 -0.08 5.80 1.01
CA PHE A 57 0.70 4.59 1.27
C PHE A 57 0.00 3.65 2.27
N TYR A 58 -0.71 4.20 3.26
CA TYR A 58 -1.53 3.42 4.19
C TYR A 58 -2.64 2.68 3.44
N PHE A 59 -3.42 3.36 2.59
CA PHE A 59 -4.46 2.72 1.78
C PHE A 59 -3.88 1.71 0.79
N GLY A 60 -2.75 2.05 0.16
CA GLY A 60 -2.01 1.13 -0.68
C GLY A 60 -1.64 -0.15 0.09
N SER A 61 -1.09 -0.03 1.29
CA SER A 61 -0.65 -1.16 2.09
C SER A 61 -1.81 -1.97 2.66
N THR A 62 -2.89 -1.32 3.09
CA THR A 62 -4.04 -1.98 3.75
C THR A 62 -5.03 -2.57 2.76
N VAL A 63 -5.14 -2.01 1.55
CA VAL A 63 -6.11 -2.45 0.53
C VAL A 63 -5.39 -3.03 -0.68
N ALA A 64 -4.56 -2.25 -1.36
CA ALA A 64 -3.99 -2.66 -2.64
C ALA A 64 -3.02 -3.85 -2.50
N ALA A 65 -2.15 -3.86 -1.49
CA ALA A 65 -1.19 -4.93 -1.28
C ALA A 65 -1.88 -6.30 -0.99
N PRO A 66 -2.87 -6.41 -0.08
CA PRO A 66 -3.64 -7.64 0.10
C PRO A 66 -4.36 -8.09 -1.18
N VAL A 67 -4.97 -7.17 -1.93
CA VAL A 67 -5.62 -7.48 -3.21
C VAL A 67 -4.63 -8.08 -4.22
N LEU A 68 -3.41 -7.54 -4.30
CA LEU A 68 -2.35 -8.06 -5.16
C LEU A 68 -1.89 -9.46 -4.73
N VAL A 69 -1.76 -9.71 -3.42
CA VAL A 69 -1.43 -11.05 -2.88
C VAL A 69 -2.52 -12.06 -3.22
N ILE A 70 -3.80 -11.68 -3.06
CA ILE A 70 -4.94 -12.53 -3.44
C ILE A 70 -4.92 -12.81 -4.95
N ALA A 71 -4.69 -11.79 -5.77
CA ALA A 71 -4.58 -11.95 -7.22
C ALA A 71 -3.45 -12.91 -7.62
N ALA A 72 -2.29 -12.85 -6.94
CA ALA A 72 -1.19 -13.79 -7.15
C ALA A 72 -1.60 -15.23 -6.83
N GLY A 73 -2.29 -15.43 -5.70
CA GLY A 73 -2.78 -16.75 -5.27
C GLY A 73 -3.82 -17.34 -6.23
N LEU A 74 -4.79 -16.53 -6.65
CA LEU A 74 -5.81 -16.96 -7.61
C LEU A 74 -5.20 -17.33 -8.97
N TRP A 75 -4.24 -16.53 -9.46
CA TRP A 75 -3.56 -16.82 -10.71
C TRP A 75 -2.77 -18.13 -10.65
N TRP A 76 -2.08 -18.36 -9.52
CA TRP A 76 -1.37 -19.62 -9.29
C TRP A 76 -2.32 -20.82 -9.28
N ALA A 77 -3.43 -20.72 -8.55
CA ALA A 77 -4.44 -21.78 -8.45
C ALA A 77 -5.07 -22.10 -9.81
N ALA A 78 -5.40 -21.08 -10.60
CA ALA A 78 -5.93 -21.26 -11.95
C ALA A 78 -4.95 -22.01 -12.86
N GLY A 79 -3.67 -21.60 -12.87
CA GLY A 79 -2.63 -22.27 -13.65
C GLY A 79 -2.33 -23.70 -13.20
N TRP A 80 -2.67 -24.07 -11.97
CA TRP A 80 -2.57 -25.44 -11.48
C TRP A 80 -3.76 -26.30 -11.91
N ALA A 81 -4.98 -25.76 -11.87
CA ALA A 81 -6.18 -26.44 -12.35
C ALA A 81 -6.08 -26.80 -13.84
N SER A 82 -5.58 -25.89 -14.67
CA SER A 82 -5.37 -26.14 -16.11
C SER A 82 -4.39 -27.29 -16.40
N ARG A 83 -3.38 -27.49 -15.54
CA ARG A 83 -2.40 -28.58 -15.70
C ARG A 83 -2.95 -29.95 -15.30
N ARG A 84 -3.97 -29.99 -14.44
CA ARG A 84 -4.64 -31.22 -14.01
C ARG A 84 -5.69 -31.69 -15.00
N ALA A 85 -6.32 -30.78 -15.73
CA ALA A 85 -7.33 -31.12 -16.74
C ALA A 85 -6.78 -31.75 -18.03
N VAL A 86 -5.45 -31.70 -18.24
CA VAL A 86 -4.77 -32.20 -19.45
C VAL A 86 -4.10 -33.58 -19.20
N ARG A 87 -4.09 -34.06 -17.95
CA ARG A 87 -3.60 -35.39 -17.58
C ARG A 87 -4.78 -36.32 -17.35
#